data_AF-A0AAU2XBT5-F1
#
_entry.id   AF-A0AAU2XBT5-F1
#
_cell.length_a   1.000
_cell.length_b   1.000
_cell.length_c   1.000
_cell.angle_alpha   90.00
_cell.angle_beta   90.00
_cell.angle_gamma   90.00
#
_symmetry.space_group_name_H-M   'P 1'
#
loop_
_entity.id
_entity.type
_entity.pdbx_description
1 polymer ?
#
loop_
_entity_poly.entity_id
_entity_poly.type
_entity_poly.pdbx_seq_one_letter_code
_entity_poly.pdbx_strand_id
1 'polypeptide(L)'
;MSVRRFTLPAAMLTAVLMTGLTACGSSDDDTKSTTPPANAPQNAPADAGAKPPADVPVEGNAPSTTTPDTGHGSGHDPGASGQPPAPADQAKDTGAAEPADGQETFFIANLTGAEEVPGNDGKAVGDKDGKATAYVRIKGNQMAFSIKWEKIAAPSAAHIHQGAKGANGAVVVPFFASPLPDGATATTGSVAVADQGLLDRIVNNPGNWYFNLHTGEFPGGAVRGQLTKLDKPVDLNAVLKTGKPEGTFTVNASGSQEVPNKDNKPINDQDGAAVTAIRPWGNCVDYAFSWKGVAPPTLGHVHKAPAGQNGDVVAPLWAADKGLPQSITGLSGTVEGIKPEIVAEMSANPAGFYTNVHTAEFPGGAVRGQLG
;
A
#
# COMPACT_ATOMS: atom_id res chain seq x y z
N MET A 1 44.22 22.04 -26.33
CA MET A 1 42.79 21.68 -26.15
C MET A 1 42.57 20.29 -26.73
N SER A 2 41.71 19.50 -26.08
CA SER A 2 41.08 18.26 -26.53
C SER A 2 41.50 16.94 -25.84
N VAL A 3 40.69 16.62 -24.82
CA VAL A 3 40.04 15.35 -24.45
C VAL A 3 40.92 14.12 -24.14
N ARG A 4 41.11 13.85 -22.83
CA ARG A 4 41.33 12.50 -22.30
C ARG A 4 39.97 11.79 -22.17
N ARG A 5 39.83 10.65 -22.85
CA ARG A 5 38.70 9.72 -22.67
C ARG A 5 38.92 8.93 -21.37
N PHE A 6 37.97 9.03 -20.43
CA PHE A 6 37.84 8.10 -19.32
C PHE A 6 36.85 7.00 -19.72
N THR A 7 37.33 5.77 -19.82
CA THR A 7 36.52 4.55 -19.86
C THR A 7 36.12 4.19 -18.42
N LEU A 8 34.82 4.15 -18.13
CA LEU A 8 34.28 3.55 -16.90
C LEU A 8 34.38 2.01 -16.98
N PRO A 9 34.61 1.30 -15.86
CA PRO A 9 34.53 -0.16 -15.86
C PRO A 9 33.06 -0.61 -15.82
N ALA A 10 32.79 -1.69 -16.55
CA ALA A 10 31.51 -2.38 -16.57
C ALA A 10 31.17 -2.96 -15.19
N ALA A 11 29.99 -2.63 -14.68
CA ALA A 11 29.41 -3.30 -13.52
C ALA A 11 29.09 -4.75 -13.88
N MET A 12 29.71 -5.70 -13.17
CA MET A 12 29.33 -7.11 -13.21
C MET A 12 27.90 -7.25 -12.71
N LEU A 13 27.02 -7.72 -13.59
CA LEU A 13 25.68 -8.18 -13.24
C LEU A 13 25.83 -9.57 -12.59
N THR A 14 25.88 -9.63 -11.27
CA THR A 14 25.81 -10.90 -10.55
C THR A 14 24.38 -11.41 -10.64
N ALA A 15 24.16 -12.44 -11.45
CA ALA A 15 22.90 -13.19 -11.47
C ALA A 15 22.68 -13.79 -10.08
N VAL A 16 21.68 -13.28 -9.36
CA VAL A 16 21.17 -13.95 -8.16
C VAL A 16 20.47 -15.22 -8.63
N LEU A 17 21.09 -16.35 -8.34
CA LEU A 17 20.48 -17.67 -8.46
C LEU A 17 19.23 -17.66 -7.58
N MET A 18 18.04 -17.77 -8.17
CA MET A 18 16.81 -18.05 -7.42
C MET A 18 16.92 -19.48 -6.85
N THR A 19 17.56 -19.61 -5.70
CA THR A 19 17.32 -20.75 -4.81
C THR A 19 15.90 -20.62 -4.30
N GLY A 20 15.08 -21.65 -4.53
CA GLY A 20 13.64 -21.63 -4.26
C GLY A 20 13.31 -21.06 -2.90
N LEU A 21 12.54 -19.96 -2.88
CA LEU A 21 11.90 -19.46 -1.68
C LEU A 21 10.96 -20.56 -1.18
N THR A 22 11.34 -21.22 -0.11
CA THR A 22 10.38 -21.98 0.69
C THR A 22 9.43 -20.95 1.28
N ALA A 23 8.18 -20.97 0.80
CA ALA A 23 7.06 -20.23 1.39
C ALA A 23 7.05 -20.43 2.92
N CYS A 24 6.48 -19.48 3.65
CA CYS A 24 6.48 -19.47 5.10
C CYS A 24 6.24 -20.88 5.68
N GLY A 25 7.29 -21.47 6.28
CA GLY A 25 7.21 -22.82 6.82
C GLY A 25 6.18 -22.86 7.93
N SER A 26 5.10 -23.64 7.76
CA SER A 26 4.09 -23.79 8.80
C SER A 26 4.69 -24.45 10.03
N SER A 27 4.78 -23.71 11.14
CA SER A 27 4.98 -24.28 12.47
C SER A 27 3.65 -24.60 13.16
N ASP A 28 2.51 -24.49 12.46
CA ASP A 28 1.15 -24.61 13.00
C ASP A 28 0.54 -26.01 12.79
N ASP A 29 1.34 -27.08 12.79
CA ASP A 29 0.83 -28.47 12.79
C ASP A 29 0.49 -28.94 14.22
N ASP A 30 -0.63 -28.43 14.74
CA ASP A 30 -1.34 -29.03 15.88
C ASP A 30 -2.55 -29.84 15.37
N THR A 31 -2.35 -30.70 14.36
CA THR A 31 -3.36 -31.69 13.96
C THR A 31 -3.06 -33.04 14.59
N LYS A 32 -3.70 -33.27 15.74
CA LYS A 32 -3.94 -34.60 16.27
C LYS A 32 -4.76 -35.39 15.25
N SER A 33 -4.08 -36.33 14.59
CA SER A 33 -4.58 -37.48 13.83
C SER A 33 -6.05 -37.88 14.10
N THR A 34 -6.93 -37.69 13.12
CA THR A 34 -7.99 -38.65 12.80
C THR A 34 -8.20 -38.73 11.28
N THR A 35 -8.16 -39.95 10.78
CA THR A 35 -8.31 -40.38 9.39
C THR A 35 -9.71 -40.04 8.82
N PRO A 36 -9.85 -39.61 7.55
CA PRO A 36 -11.15 -39.56 6.88
C PRO A 36 -11.39 -40.85 6.06
N PRO A 37 -12.61 -41.41 6.02
CA PRO A 37 -12.93 -42.43 5.03
C PRO A 37 -13.35 -41.80 3.71
N ALA A 38 -12.97 -42.49 2.64
CA ALA A 38 -13.19 -42.20 1.23
C ALA A 38 -14.67 -42.13 0.83
N ASN A 39 -14.97 -41.33 -0.20
CA ASN A 39 -15.65 -41.82 -1.41
C ASN A 39 -15.82 -40.72 -2.48
N ALA A 40 -15.41 -41.06 -3.71
CA ALA A 40 -15.96 -40.58 -4.98
C ALA A 40 -16.25 -41.85 -5.82
N PRO A 41 -17.20 -41.86 -6.79
CA PRO A 41 -16.93 -41.19 -8.06
C PRO A 41 -18.13 -40.58 -8.83
N GLN A 42 -17.80 -39.56 -9.63
CA GLN A 42 -18.18 -39.24 -11.02
C GLN A 42 -19.54 -39.68 -11.60
N ASN A 43 -20.24 -38.72 -12.25
CA ASN A 43 -20.55 -38.77 -13.69
C ASN A 43 -21.24 -37.49 -14.20
N ALA A 44 -20.70 -36.91 -15.28
CA ALA A 44 -21.42 -36.08 -16.25
C ALA A 44 -21.88 -36.99 -17.41
N PRO A 45 -22.84 -36.56 -18.27
CA PRO A 45 -22.40 -36.00 -19.55
C PRO A 45 -23.26 -34.84 -20.11
N ALA A 46 -22.74 -34.31 -21.22
CA ALA A 46 -23.12 -33.16 -22.05
C ALA A 46 -24.48 -33.24 -22.77
N ASP A 47 -24.99 -32.11 -23.31
CA ASP A 47 -24.88 -31.76 -24.75
C ASP A 47 -25.72 -30.51 -25.18
N ALA A 48 -25.19 -29.83 -26.21
CA ALA A 48 -25.77 -29.09 -27.34
C ALA A 48 -26.80 -27.95 -27.21
N GLY A 49 -26.61 -26.90 -28.04
CA GLY A 49 -27.75 -26.20 -28.67
C GLY A 49 -27.64 -24.74 -29.11
N ALA A 50 -26.80 -24.44 -30.12
CA ALA A 50 -27.05 -23.58 -31.29
C ALA A 50 -27.67 -22.13 -31.25
N LYS A 51 -26.88 -21.22 -31.87
CA LYS A 51 -27.16 -20.17 -32.90
C LYS A 51 -27.79 -18.78 -32.55
N PRO A 52 -27.42 -17.71 -33.31
CA PRO A 52 -27.60 -16.29 -32.97
C PRO A 52 -28.67 -15.57 -33.84
N PRO A 53 -28.86 -14.26 -33.59
CA PRO A 53 -29.11 -13.27 -34.65
C PRO A 53 -28.21 -12.03 -34.48
N ALA A 54 -28.06 -11.07 -35.39
CA ALA A 54 -28.24 -10.90 -36.83
C ALA A 54 -27.66 -9.49 -37.15
N ASP A 55 -27.06 -9.33 -38.32
CA ASP A 55 -26.53 -8.07 -38.86
C ASP A 55 -27.62 -7.03 -39.18
N VAL A 56 -27.33 -5.73 -38.95
CA VAL A 56 -27.76 -4.59 -39.81
C VAL A 56 -26.84 -3.36 -39.54
N PRO A 57 -26.72 -2.34 -40.44
CA PRO A 57 -25.53 -2.12 -41.25
C PRO A 57 -24.78 -0.80 -40.96
N VAL A 58 -23.57 -0.74 -41.53
CA VAL A 58 -22.68 0.42 -41.63
C VAL A 58 -23.19 1.39 -42.70
N GLU A 59 -23.28 2.68 -42.37
CA GLU A 59 -23.13 3.78 -43.34
C GLU A 59 -22.16 4.82 -42.77
N GLY A 60 -21.14 5.16 -43.55
CA GLY A 60 -20.16 6.18 -43.23
C GLY A 60 -20.57 7.56 -43.74
N ASN A 61 -19.99 8.60 -43.14
CA ASN A 61 -19.50 9.75 -43.89
C ASN A 61 -18.58 10.62 -43.03
N ALA A 62 -17.39 10.90 -43.56
CA ALA A 62 -16.57 12.08 -43.31
C ALA A 62 -16.40 12.79 -44.67
N PRO A 63 -15.74 13.97 -44.84
CA PRO A 63 -15.08 14.84 -43.85
C PRO A 63 -15.36 16.37 -44.04
N SER A 64 -14.96 17.21 -43.07
CA SER A 64 -14.51 18.61 -43.31
C SER A 64 -13.78 19.13 -42.07
N THR A 65 -12.45 19.23 -42.06
CA THR A 65 -11.65 20.43 -42.39
C THR A 65 -12.09 21.72 -41.70
N THR A 66 -11.33 22.19 -40.71
CA THR A 66 -10.62 23.50 -40.69
C THR A 66 -9.87 23.67 -39.37
N THR A 67 -8.54 23.68 -39.44
CA THR A 67 -7.66 24.45 -38.54
C THR A 67 -7.71 25.94 -38.94
N PRO A 68 -7.30 26.85 -38.04
CA PRO A 68 -6.00 27.47 -38.28
C PRO A 68 -5.09 27.55 -37.04
N ASP A 69 -3.82 27.38 -37.38
CA ASP A 69 -2.59 27.61 -36.62
C ASP A 69 -2.35 29.12 -36.36
N THR A 70 -1.87 29.45 -35.16
CA THR A 70 -0.86 30.49 -34.96
C THR A 70 0.08 30.08 -33.83
N GLY A 71 1.26 29.60 -34.21
CA GLY A 71 2.40 29.41 -33.31
C GLY A 71 3.05 30.73 -32.86
N HIS A 72 3.77 30.66 -31.74
CA HIS A 72 5.21 30.98 -31.64
C HIS A 72 5.68 30.91 -30.17
N GLY A 73 6.87 30.33 -29.95
CA GLY A 73 7.66 30.54 -28.73
C GLY A 73 8.51 29.36 -28.29
N SER A 74 9.68 29.19 -28.88
CA SER A 74 10.72 28.22 -28.48
C SER A 74 11.61 28.75 -27.36
N GLY A 75 12.04 27.88 -26.43
CA GLY A 75 13.14 28.08 -25.47
C GLY A 75 13.04 27.12 -24.27
N HIS A 76 13.67 25.93 -24.32
CA HIS A 76 14.90 25.59 -23.56
C HIS A 76 14.92 26.00 -22.08
N ASP A 77 14.73 25.07 -21.14
CA ASP A 77 15.81 24.43 -20.35
C ASP A 77 15.23 23.33 -19.40
N PRO A 78 15.92 22.18 -19.16
CA PRO A 78 15.48 21.14 -18.24
C PRO A 78 16.06 21.39 -16.84
N GLY A 79 15.26 21.98 -15.95
CA GLY A 79 15.63 22.22 -14.56
C GLY A 79 15.00 21.19 -13.62
N ALA A 80 15.70 20.09 -13.40
CA ALA A 80 15.50 19.27 -12.20
C ALA A 80 15.92 20.09 -10.98
N SER A 81 14.99 20.77 -10.33
CA SER A 81 15.20 21.25 -8.96
C SER A 81 14.76 20.15 -8.01
N GLY A 82 15.74 19.36 -7.54
CA GLY A 82 15.59 18.59 -6.31
C GLY A 82 15.23 19.54 -5.19
N GLN A 83 13.95 19.57 -4.85
CA GLN A 83 13.47 20.18 -3.62
C GLN A 83 14.03 19.33 -2.46
N PRO A 84 14.75 19.90 -1.49
CA PRO A 84 15.07 19.19 -0.26
C PRO A 84 13.75 18.75 0.40
N PRO A 85 13.66 17.54 0.98
CA PRO A 85 12.48 17.15 1.76
C PRO A 85 12.25 18.17 2.88
N ALA A 86 11.00 18.58 3.05
CA ALA A 86 10.60 19.62 4.00
C ALA A 86 10.97 19.20 5.44
N PRO A 87 11.46 20.13 6.30
CA PRO A 87 11.75 19.85 7.71
C PRO A 87 10.49 19.48 8.50
N ALA A 88 10.63 18.66 9.56
CA ALA A 88 9.56 18.28 10.49
C ALA A 88 8.75 19.45 11.10
N ASP A 89 9.22 20.70 11.07
CA ASP A 89 8.39 21.86 11.46
C ASP A 89 7.22 22.15 10.49
N GLN A 90 7.17 21.44 9.35
CA GLN A 90 6.05 21.37 8.41
C GLN A 90 5.22 20.08 8.58
N ALA A 91 5.47 19.27 9.61
CA ALA A 91 4.77 18.00 9.89
C ALA A 91 3.29 18.16 10.32
N LYS A 92 2.76 19.39 10.32
CA LYS A 92 1.31 19.64 10.26
C LYS A 92 0.65 19.03 9.01
N ASP A 93 1.47 18.65 8.01
CA ASP A 93 1.06 18.00 6.78
C ASP A 93 1.68 16.58 6.62
N THR A 94 2.09 15.94 7.73
CA THR A 94 2.19 14.47 7.74
C THR A 94 0.78 13.97 7.52
N GLY A 95 0.48 13.16 6.49
CA GLY A 95 -0.89 12.85 6.06
C GLY A 95 -1.80 12.12 7.07
N ALA A 96 -1.44 12.10 8.36
CA ALA A 96 -2.42 12.20 9.42
C ALA A 96 -3.02 13.62 9.40
N ALA A 97 -4.02 13.85 8.54
CA ALA A 97 -4.68 15.16 8.49
C ALA A 97 -5.09 15.59 9.90
N GLU A 98 -4.96 16.89 10.18
CA GLU A 98 -5.31 17.49 11.47
C GLU A 98 -6.66 16.95 11.97
N PRO A 99 -6.85 16.75 13.29
CA PRO A 99 -8.11 16.25 13.82
C PRO A 99 -9.28 17.10 13.31
N ALA A 100 -10.08 16.55 12.39
CA ALA A 100 -11.25 17.23 11.89
C ALA A 100 -12.38 17.12 12.91
N ASP A 101 -13.16 18.19 13.09
CA ASP A 101 -14.38 18.18 13.88
C ASP A 101 -15.59 17.77 13.00
N GLY A 102 -16.65 17.28 13.66
CA GLY A 102 -17.92 16.97 12.99
C GLY A 102 -18.35 15.51 13.07
N GLN A 103 -19.51 15.23 12.47
CA GLN A 103 -20.10 13.90 12.41
C GLN A 103 -19.30 13.00 11.47
N GLU A 104 -19.04 11.78 11.90
CA GLU A 104 -18.36 10.78 11.08
C GLU A 104 -19.38 10.01 10.24
N THR A 105 -19.07 9.82 8.96
CA THR A 105 -19.79 8.89 8.08
C THR A 105 -18.83 7.86 7.53
N PHE A 106 -19.20 6.58 7.63
CA PHE A 106 -18.37 5.45 7.21
C PHE A 106 -18.94 4.79 5.97
N PHE A 107 -18.05 4.26 5.13
CA PHE A 107 -18.38 3.53 3.92
C PHE A 107 -17.49 2.30 3.80
N ILE A 108 -17.98 1.33 3.03
CA ILE A 108 -17.23 0.17 2.56
C ILE A 108 -17.35 0.06 1.04
N ALA A 109 -16.29 -0.40 0.39
CA ALA A 109 -16.32 -0.98 -0.94
C ALA A 109 -15.70 -2.37 -0.86
N ASN A 110 -16.36 -3.36 -1.46
CA ASN A 110 -15.78 -4.66 -1.75
C ASN A 110 -15.40 -4.68 -3.22
N LEU A 111 -14.11 -4.82 -3.50
CA LEU A 111 -13.53 -4.63 -4.81
C LEU A 111 -13.14 -5.97 -5.41
N THR A 112 -13.45 -6.16 -6.69
CA THR A 112 -13.01 -7.32 -7.48
C THR A 112 -12.63 -6.86 -8.88
N GLY A 113 -11.79 -7.60 -9.59
CA GLY A 113 -11.49 -7.26 -10.98
C GLY A 113 -12.68 -7.47 -11.92
N ALA A 114 -13.64 -8.34 -11.56
CA ALA A 114 -14.86 -8.55 -12.33
C ALA A 114 -15.79 -7.32 -12.36
N GLU A 115 -15.65 -6.40 -11.41
CA GLU A 115 -16.42 -5.14 -11.37
C GLU A 115 -15.72 -4.00 -12.14
N GLU A 116 -14.54 -4.24 -12.70
CA GLU A 116 -13.90 -3.28 -13.61
C GLU A 116 -14.65 -3.16 -14.93
N VAL A 117 -14.68 -1.94 -15.47
CA VAL A 117 -15.36 -1.64 -16.73
C VAL A 117 -14.30 -1.24 -17.76
N PRO A 118 -14.12 -2.00 -18.85
CA PRO A 118 -13.14 -1.67 -19.87
C PRO A 118 -13.32 -0.26 -20.43
N GLY A 119 -12.20 0.41 -20.68
CA GLY A 119 -12.18 1.68 -21.40
C GLY A 119 -12.42 1.50 -22.90
N ASN A 120 -12.55 2.62 -23.61
CA ASN A 120 -12.72 2.63 -25.07
C ASN A 120 -11.48 2.14 -25.83
N ASP A 121 -10.33 2.02 -25.17
CA ASP A 121 -9.07 1.54 -25.75
C ASP A 121 -8.98 0.01 -25.86
N GLY A 122 -10.01 -0.71 -25.39
CA GLY A 122 -10.14 -2.15 -25.52
C GLY A 122 -9.12 -2.96 -24.71
N LYS A 123 -8.37 -2.31 -23.82
CA LYS A 123 -7.40 -3.00 -22.96
C LYS A 123 -8.12 -3.83 -21.91
N ALA A 124 -7.56 -5.00 -21.62
CA ALA A 124 -8.00 -5.79 -20.49
C ALA A 124 -7.80 -4.98 -19.20
N VAL A 125 -8.87 -4.89 -18.41
CA VAL A 125 -8.90 -4.35 -17.05
C VAL A 125 -9.32 -5.47 -16.11
N GLY A 126 -9.11 -5.28 -14.81
CA GLY A 126 -9.55 -6.24 -13.81
C GLY A 126 -8.61 -7.42 -13.67
N ASP A 127 -8.03 -7.52 -12.48
CA ASP A 127 -7.35 -8.71 -12.03
C ASP A 127 -8.38 -9.79 -11.69
N LYS A 128 -8.33 -10.93 -12.39
CA LYS A 128 -9.43 -11.91 -12.42
C LYS A 128 -9.67 -12.59 -11.07
N ASP A 129 -8.63 -12.82 -10.29
CA ASP A 129 -8.73 -13.39 -8.94
C ASP A 129 -8.35 -12.39 -7.85
N GLY A 130 -8.00 -11.16 -8.24
CA GLY A 130 -7.79 -10.02 -7.38
C GLY A 130 -9.04 -9.56 -6.65
N LYS A 131 -8.86 -9.24 -5.37
CA LYS A 131 -9.92 -8.69 -4.52
C LYS A 131 -9.34 -7.73 -3.48
N ALA A 132 -10.14 -6.77 -3.05
CA ALA A 132 -9.81 -5.90 -1.94
C ALA A 132 -11.06 -5.49 -1.15
N THR A 133 -10.86 -5.03 0.07
CA THR A 133 -11.88 -4.32 0.84
C THR A 133 -11.31 -2.97 1.22
N ALA A 134 -12.05 -1.91 0.90
CA ALA A 134 -11.71 -0.55 1.30
C ALA A 134 -12.78 -0.02 2.26
N TYR A 135 -12.35 0.58 3.37
CA TYR A 135 -13.18 1.39 4.23
C TYR A 135 -12.82 2.86 4.05
N VAL A 136 -13.82 3.72 4.11
CA VAL A 136 -13.65 5.17 4.04
C VAL A 136 -14.41 5.81 5.19
N ARG A 137 -13.82 6.80 5.84
CA ARG A 137 -14.46 7.65 6.83
C ARG A 137 -14.35 9.11 6.39
N ILE A 138 -15.49 9.79 6.29
CA ILE A 138 -15.55 11.24 6.12
C ILE A 138 -15.84 11.87 7.49
N LYS A 139 -15.02 12.84 7.90
CA LYS A 139 -15.22 13.68 9.10
C LYS A 139 -14.78 15.11 8.76
N GLY A 140 -15.70 16.07 8.76
CA GLY A 140 -15.41 17.41 8.26
C GLY A 140 -14.90 17.35 6.81
N ASN A 141 -13.72 17.92 6.55
CA ASN A 141 -13.02 17.85 5.26
C ASN A 141 -12.04 16.67 5.15
N GLN A 142 -11.87 15.85 6.20
CA GLN A 142 -10.94 14.73 6.19
C GLN A 142 -11.62 13.47 5.66
N MET A 143 -11.01 12.85 4.66
CA MET A 143 -11.35 11.51 4.19
C MET A 143 -10.23 10.54 4.57
N ALA A 144 -10.46 9.75 5.61
CA ALA A 144 -9.57 8.66 6.00
C ALA A 144 -9.96 7.37 5.28
N PHE A 145 -8.98 6.53 4.98
CA PHE A 145 -9.19 5.25 4.30
C PHE A 145 -8.38 4.13 4.93
N SER A 146 -8.86 2.92 4.74
CA SER A 146 -8.10 1.70 4.95
C SER A 146 -8.40 0.70 3.86
N ILE A 147 -7.37 -0.01 3.39
CA ILE A 147 -7.48 -0.92 2.25
C ILE A 147 -6.74 -2.19 2.63
N LYS A 148 -7.38 -3.34 2.44
CA LYS A 148 -6.73 -4.66 2.44
C LYS A 148 -6.94 -5.32 1.09
N TRP A 149 -5.88 -5.89 0.52
CA TRP A 149 -5.94 -6.55 -0.78
C TRP A 149 -5.36 -7.95 -0.73
N GLU A 150 -5.84 -8.80 -1.63
CA GLU A 150 -5.39 -10.17 -1.80
C GLU A 150 -5.33 -10.47 -3.29
N LYS A 151 -4.29 -11.22 -3.71
CA LYS A 151 -4.13 -11.69 -5.09
C LYS A 151 -4.10 -10.56 -6.14
N ILE A 152 -3.61 -9.40 -5.75
CA ILE A 152 -3.13 -8.36 -6.66
C ILE A 152 -1.73 -7.97 -6.20
N ALA A 153 -0.90 -7.46 -7.11
CA ALA A 153 0.36 -6.82 -6.76
C ALA A 153 0.12 -5.60 -5.84
N ALA A 154 1.17 -5.11 -5.17
CA ALA A 154 1.09 -3.92 -4.35
C ALA A 154 0.47 -2.74 -5.16
N PRO A 155 -0.59 -2.07 -4.65
CA PRO A 155 -1.23 -0.99 -5.37
C PRO A 155 -0.27 0.16 -5.72
N SER A 156 -0.37 0.65 -6.94
CA SER A 156 0.34 1.83 -7.44
C SER A 156 -0.46 3.11 -7.38
N ALA A 157 -1.78 3.00 -7.29
CA ALA A 157 -2.67 4.12 -7.06
C ALA A 157 -3.99 3.67 -6.43
N ALA A 158 -4.65 4.60 -5.73
CA ALA A 158 -5.99 4.41 -5.20
C ALA A 158 -6.80 5.70 -5.31
N HIS A 159 -8.05 5.57 -5.74
CA HIS A 159 -8.94 6.70 -6.00
C HIS A 159 -10.39 6.39 -5.65
N ILE A 160 -11.17 7.45 -5.38
CA ILE A 160 -12.63 7.45 -5.61
C ILE A 160 -12.92 8.11 -6.96
N HIS A 161 -13.81 7.47 -7.73
CA HIS A 161 -14.34 7.98 -8.98
C HIS A 161 -15.84 8.30 -8.89
N GLN A 162 -16.30 9.22 -9.75
CA GLN A 162 -17.72 9.51 -9.95
C GLN A 162 -18.33 8.64 -11.05
N GLY A 163 -18.96 7.53 -10.69
CA GLY A 163 -19.63 6.66 -11.65
C GLY A 163 -20.58 5.67 -10.97
N ALA A 164 -21.76 5.49 -11.57
CA ALA A 164 -22.69 4.44 -11.18
C ALA A 164 -22.13 3.05 -11.48
N LYS A 165 -22.74 2.01 -10.90
CA LYS A 165 -22.37 0.61 -11.18
C LYS A 165 -22.40 0.34 -12.69
N GLY A 166 -21.34 -0.23 -13.23
CA GLY A 166 -21.21 -0.56 -14.65
C GLY A 166 -20.80 0.60 -15.56
N ALA A 167 -20.56 1.80 -15.02
CA ALA A 167 -20.08 2.95 -15.79
C ALA A 167 -18.72 3.43 -15.26
N ASN A 168 -17.84 3.85 -16.18
CA ASN A 168 -16.59 4.53 -15.84
C ASN A 168 -16.84 6.00 -15.47
N GLY A 169 -16.01 6.52 -14.57
CA GLY A 169 -16.14 7.85 -13.99
C GLY A 169 -14.82 8.60 -13.90
N ALA A 170 -14.88 9.93 -13.80
CA ALA A 170 -13.69 10.73 -13.51
C ALA A 170 -13.20 10.48 -12.06
N VAL A 171 -11.89 10.55 -11.85
CA VAL A 171 -11.30 10.58 -10.50
C VAL A 171 -11.74 11.86 -9.81
N VAL A 172 -12.23 11.74 -8.57
CA VAL A 172 -12.67 12.88 -7.76
C VAL A 172 -11.95 13.00 -6.42
N VAL A 173 -11.43 11.89 -5.88
CA VAL A 173 -10.57 11.92 -4.69
C VAL A 173 -9.37 10.99 -4.94
N PRO A 174 -8.17 11.54 -5.19
CA PRO A 174 -6.96 10.75 -5.21
C PRO A 174 -6.44 10.52 -3.78
N PHE A 175 -6.13 9.27 -3.44
CA PHE A 175 -5.49 8.94 -2.16
C PHE A 175 -3.98 8.87 -2.30
N PHE A 176 -3.48 8.14 -3.30
CA PHE A 176 -2.06 8.06 -3.63
C PHE A 176 -1.86 7.66 -5.09
N ALA A 177 -0.68 8.00 -5.63
CA ALA A 177 -0.29 7.72 -7.02
C ALA A 177 1.19 7.30 -7.13
N SER A 178 1.69 6.57 -6.12
CA SER A 178 3.01 5.96 -6.13
C SER A 178 2.93 4.54 -5.59
N PRO A 179 3.73 3.59 -6.12
CA PRO A 179 3.76 2.20 -5.66
C PRO A 179 3.98 2.06 -4.16
N LEU A 180 3.12 1.27 -3.53
CA LEU A 180 3.39 0.74 -2.20
C LEU A 180 4.46 -0.37 -2.29
N PRO A 181 5.20 -0.64 -1.20
CA PRO A 181 6.22 -1.68 -1.19
C PRO A 181 5.67 -3.06 -1.51
N ASP A 182 6.46 -3.87 -2.21
CA ASP A 182 6.16 -5.29 -2.40
C ASP A 182 6.03 -6.01 -1.04
N GLY A 183 5.17 -7.04 -0.99
CA GLY A 183 4.87 -7.78 0.24
C GLY A 183 3.88 -7.08 1.18
N ALA A 184 3.55 -5.80 0.95
CA ALA A 184 2.44 -5.15 1.63
C ALA A 184 1.09 -5.76 1.20
N THR A 185 0.17 -5.87 2.15
CA THR A 185 -1.17 -6.45 1.97
C THR A 185 -2.29 -5.58 2.51
N ALA A 186 -1.98 -4.57 3.33
CA ALA A 186 -2.93 -3.54 3.73
C ALA A 186 -2.24 -2.21 4.00
N THR A 187 -3.02 -1.12 3.93
CA THR A 187 -2.57 0.23 4.23
C THR A 187 -3.70 1.08 4.81
N THR A 188 -3.34 2.11 5.57
CA THR A 188 -4.26 3.15 6.03
C THR A 188 -3.70 4.53 5.71
N GLY A 189 -4.58 5.51 5.64
CA GLY A 189 -4.18 6.87 5.34
C GLY A 189 -5.32 7.87 5.45
N SER A 190 -5.02 9.13 5.16
CA SER A 190 -6.05 10.16 5.00
C SER A 190 -5.64 11.25 4.02
N VAL A 191 -6.65 11.92 3.47
CA VAL A 191 -6.49 13.11 2.63
C VAL A 191 -7.50 14.18 3.06
N ALA A 192 -7.14 15.45 2.88
CA ALA A 192 -8.07 16.54 2.99
C ALA A 192 -8.78 16.77 1.64
N VAL A 193 -10.10 16.91 1.67
CA VAL A 193 -10.93 17.19 0.49
C VAL A 193 -11.52 18.58 0.63
N ALA A 194 -11.07 19.52 -0.21
CA ALA A 194 -11.48 20.92 -0.11
C ALA A 194 -12.94 21.18 -0.57
N ASP A 195 -13.45 20.38 -1.52
CA ASP A 195 -14.84 20.51 -1.99
C ASP A 195 -15.80 19.82 -1.01
N GLN A 196 -16.38 20.60 -0.09
CA GLN A 196 -17.39 20.10 0.84
C GLN A 196 -18.65 19.58 0.11
N GLY A 197 -19.01 20.19 -1.01
CA GLY A 197 -20.16 19.75 -1.81
C GLY A 197 -19.92 18.38 -2.43
N LEU A 198 -18.68 18.03 -2.79
CA LEU A 198 -18.33 16.66 -3.20
C LEU A 198 -18.54 15.67 -2.06
N LEU A 199 -18.05 15.98 -0.86
CA LEU A 199 -18.23 15.12 0.33
C LEU A 199 -19.72 14.89 0.61
N ASP A 200 -20.54 15.95 0.57
CA ASP A 200 -21.98 15.85 0.77
C ASP A 200 -22.65 14.97 -0.30
N ARG A 201 -22.24 15.08 -1.57
CA ARG A 201 -22.77 14.21 -2.64
C ARG A 201 -22.37 12.74 -2.45
N ILE A 202 -21.17 12.47 -1.93
CA ILE A 202 -20.73 11.10 -1.58
C ILE A 202 -21.57 10.56 -0.42
N VAL A 203 -21.77 11.35 0.64
CA VAL A 203 -22.58 10.97 1.80
C VAL A 203 -24.03 10.68 1.44
N ASN A 204 -24.62 11.51 0.58
CA ASN A 204 -26.04 11.41 0.23
C ASN A 204 -26.33 10.32 -0.81
N ASN A 205 -25.40 10.04 -1.73
CA ASN A 205 -25.59 9.07 -2.81
C ASN A 205 -24.34 8.20 -3.05
N PRO A 206 -23.92 7.39 -2.06
CA PRO A 206 -22.65 6.64 -2.12
C PRO A 206 -22.58 5.69 -3.32
N GLY A 207 -23.72 5.13 -3.76
CA GLY A 207 -23.78 4.22 -4.91
C GLY A 207 -23.42 4.86 -6.27
N ASN A 208 -23.28 6.19 -6.35
CA ASN A 208 -22.80 6.90 -7.54
C ASN A 208 -21.27 7.06 -7.57
N TRP A 209 -20.56 6.44 -6.62
CA TRP A 209 -19.11 6.56 -6.46
C TRP A 209 -18.49 5.18 -6.25
N TYR A 210 -17.26 5.01 -6.70
CA TYR A 210 -16.55 3.75 -6.53
C TYR A 210 -15.10 3.95 -6.11
N PHE A 211 -14.63 3.02 -5.31
CA PHE A 211 -13.23 2.89 -4.96
C PHE A 211 -12.53 2.03 -6.00
N ASN A 212 -11.33 2.42 -6.42
CA ASN A 212 -10.55 1.71 -7.40
C ASN A 212 -9.08 1.61 -6.96
N LEU A 213 -8.47 0.44 -7.16
CA LEU A 213 -7.04 0.22 -6.99
C LEU A 213 -6.41 -0.11 -8.33
N HIS A 214 -5.23 0.44 -8.57
CA HIS A 214 -4.43 0.17 -9.76
C HIS A 214 -3.15 -0.55 -9.35
N THR A 215 -2.63 -1.37 -10.25
CA THR A 215 -1.30 -1.98 -10.11
C THR A 215 -0.49 -1.71 -11.36
N GLY A 216 0.80 -2.07 -11.35
CA GLY A 216 1.64 -1.98 -12.55
C GLY A 216 1.12 -2.85 -13.71
N GLU A 217 0.55 -4.02 -13.40
CA GLU A 217 -0.05 -4.93 -14.40
C GLU A 217 -1.39 -4.39 -14.92
N PHE A 218 -2.20 -3.79 -14.05
CA PHE A 218 -3.52 -3.25 -14.38
C PHE A 218 -3.59 -1.74 -14.15
N PRO A 219 -2.93 -0.92 -14.99
CA PRO A 219 -2.90 0.54 -14.82
C PRO A 219 -4.27 1.19 -15.04
N GLY A 220 -5.17 0.54 -15.81
CA GLY A 220 -6.54 1.00 -16.01
C GLY A 220 -7.51 0.67 -14.85
N GLY A 221 -7.06 -0.13 -13.88
CA GLY A 221 -7.89 -0.62 -12.76
C GLY A 221 -7.67 -2.13 -12.55
N ALA A 222 -7.14 -2.50 -11.39
CA ALA A 222 -6.94 -3.88 -10.96
C ALA A 222 -8.21 -4.43 -10.29
N VAL A 223 -8.80 -3.66 -9.36
CA VAL A 223 -10.04 -4.02 -8.69
C VAL A 223 -10.88 -2.77 -8.39
N ARG A 224 -12.20 -2.90 -8.53
CA ARG A 224 -13.19 -1.83 -8.34
C ARG A 224 -14.35 -2.30 -7.47
N GLY A 225 -14.94 -1.37 -6.71
CA GLY A 225 -16.20 -1.59 -5.98
C GLY A 225 -16.94 -0.30 -5.64
N GLN A 226 -18.28 -0.31 -5.73
CA GLN A 226 -19.10 0.85 -5.35
C GLN A 226 -19.05 1.11 -3.84
N LEU A 227 -19.13 2.39 -3.44
CA LEU A 227 -19.27 2.75 -2.04
C LEU A 227 -20.66 2.40 -1.51
N THR A 228 -20.69 1.82 -0.32
CA THR A 228 -21.89 1.57 0.48
C THR A 228 -21.72 2.22 1.83
N LYS A 229 -22.70 3.01 2.28
CA LYS A 229 -22.67 3.62 3.62
C LYS A 229 -22.85 2.56 4.70
N LEU A 230 -22.10 2.70 5.79
CA LEU A 230 -22.19 1.84 6.97
C LEU A 230 -22.98 2.54 8.08
N ASP A 231 -23.80 1.77 8.79
CA ASP A 231 -24.60 2.26 9.92
C ASP A 231 -23.84 2.27 11.25
N LYS A 232 -22.61 1.73 11.27
CA LYS A 232 -21.77 1.62 12.45
C LYS A 232 -20.35 2.11 12.16
N PRO A 233 -19.69 2.74 13.15
CA PRO A 233 -18.27 3.06 13.05
C PRO A 233 -17.42 1.82 12.81
N VAL A 234 -16.31 2.00 12.10
CA VAL A 234 -15.30 0.97 11.87
C VAL A 234 -13.95 1.50 12.32
N ASP A 235 -13.19 0.68 13.04
CA ASP A 235 -11.78 0.94 13.28
C ASP A 235 -10.99 0.75 11.97
N LEU A 236 -10.54 1.84 11.37
CA LEU A 236 -9.80 1.80 10.11
C LEU A 236 -8.45 1.08 10.24
N ASN A 237 -7.83 1.09 11.43
CA ASN A 237 -6.58 0.37 11.66
C ASN A 237 -6.79 -1.14 11.82
N ALA A 238 -8.03 -1.62 11.94
CA ALA A 238 -8.30 -3.06 12.06
C ALA A 238 -7.92 -3.87 10.81
N VAL A 239 -7.61 -3.22 9.67
CA VAL A 239 -7.04 -3.90 8.49
C VAL A 239 -5.55 -4.21 8.67
N LEU A 240 -4.85 -3.43 9.50
CA LEU A 240 -3.43 -3.56 9.80
C LEU A 240 -3.25 -4.64 10.87
N LYS A 241 -3.35 -5.91 10.47
CA LYS A 241 -3.20 -7.04 11.38
C LYS A 241 -2.13 -8.00 10.90
N THR A 242 -1.26 -8.40 11.81
CA THR A 242 -0.49 -9.64 11.71
C THR A 242 -1.48 -10.79 11.88
N GLY A 243 -1.42 -11.85 11.07
CA GLY A 243 -2.58 -12.74 10.82
C GLY A 243 -3.19 -13.45 12.05
N LYS A 244 -2.53 -13.43 13.22
CA LYS A 244 -2.97 -14.02 14.49
C LYS A 244 -2.44 -13.19 15.66
N PRO A 245 -3.22 -12.98 16.74
CA PRO A 245 -2.75 -12.27 17.92
C PRO A 245 -1.70 -13.06 18.71
N GLU A 246 -1.75 -14.39 18.70
CA GLU A 246 -0.75 -15.23 19.36
C GLU A 246 0.63 -15.02 18.74
N GLY A 247 1.65 -14.81 19.58
CA GLY A 247 3.02 -14.56 19.14
C GLY A 247 3.24 -13.19 18.49
N THR A 248 2.25 -12.28 18.53
CA THR A 248 2.42 -10.90 18.07
C THR A 248 2.91 -9.99 19.20
N PHE A 249 4.03 -9.32 18.97
CA PHE A 249 4.57 -8.28 19.84
C PHE A 249 4.06 -6.92 19.39
N THR A 250 3.30 -6.22 20.25
CA THR A 250 2.90 -4.83 20.00
C THR A 250 3.87 -3.89 20.68
N VAL A 251 4.40 -2.94 19.93
CA VAL A 251 5.52 -2.09 20.31
C VAL A 251 5.15 -0.64 20.05
N ASN A 252 5.28 0.19 21.07
CA ASN A 252 5.18 1.63 20.94
C ASN A 252 6.57 2.19 20.62
N ALA A 253 6.73 2.71 19.41
CA ALA A 253 7.94 3.35 18.95
C ALA A 253 7.84 4.87 19.05
N SER A 254 8.93 5.52 19.43
CA SER A 254 9.04 6.98 19.50
C SER A 254 10.46 7.41 19.20
N GLY A 255 10.66 8.66 18.80
CA GLY A 255 12.01 9.16 18.58
C GLY A 255 12.85 9.16 19.85
N SER A 256 12.24 9.41 21.01
CA SER A 256 12.95 9.39 22.30
C SER A 256 13.62 8.06 22.66
N GLN A 257 13.26 6.96 21.97
CA GLN A 257 13.86 5.65 22.16
C GLN A 257 15.05 5.39 21.23
N GLU A 258 15.30 6.25 20.25
CA GLU A 258 16.46 6.14 19.36
C GLU A 258 17.76 6.33 20.12
N VAL A 259 18.78 5.61 19.66
CA VAL A 259 20.14 5.73 20.20
C VAL A 259 20.95 6.62 19.27
N PRO A 260 21.49 7.75 19.77
CA PRO A 260 22.22 8.69 18.94
C PRO A 260 23.42 8.05 18.23
N ASN A 261 23.56 8.36 16.94
CA ASN A 261 24.76 8.05 16.18
C ASN A 261 25.85 9.10 16.49
N LYS A 262 27.12 8.71 16.39
CA LYS A 262 28.29 9.55 16.74
C LYS A 262 28.43 10.86 15.93
N ASP A 263 27.61 11.06 14.91
CA ASP A 263 27.80 12.09 13.87
C ASP A 263 27.03 13.39 14.09
N ASN A 264 26.46 13.66 15.27
CA ASN A 264 25.76 14.92 15.62
C ASN A 264 24.64 15.33 14.63
N LYS A 265 24.09 14.40 13.85
CA LYS A 265 22.89 14.62 13.02
C LYS A 265 21.63 14.62 13.90
N PRO A 266 20.49 15.16 13.42
CA PRO A 266 19.21 15.08 14.13
C PRO A 266 19.00 13.67 14.67
N ILE A 267 18.86 13.58 16.00
CA ILE A 267 19.06 12.34 16.76
C ILE A 267 17.85 11.41 16.72
N ASN A 268 16.71 11.89 16.21
CA ASN A 268 15.42 11.21 16.13
C ASN A 268 14.32 12.20 15.74
N ASP A 269 13.14 11.66 15.43
CA ASP A 269 11.90 12.40 15.22
C ASP A 269 11.20 12.67 16.57
N GLN A 270 11.24 13.91 17.06
CA GLN A 270 10.82 14.24 18.44
C GLN A 270 9.30 14.20 18.65
N ASP A 271 8.52 14.46 17.61
CA ASP A 271 7.06 14.40 17.61
C ASP A 271 6.50 13.16 16.88
N GLY A 272 7.38 12.40 16.22
CA GLY A 272 7.09 11.10 15.65
C GLY A 272 6.79 10.02 16.69
N ALA A 273 5.69 9.30 16.44
CA ALA A 273 5.34 8.08 17.15
C ALA A 273 4.78 7.02 16.19
N ALA A 274 5.03 5.75 16.49
CA ALA A 274 4.43 4.63 15.78
C ALA A 274 3.99 3.52 16.73
N VAL A 275 2.93 2.82 16.36
CA VAL A 275 2.56 1.52 16.94
C VAL A 275 2.90 0.48 15.90
N THR A 276 3.69 -0.51 16.32
CA THR A 276 4.13 -1.59 15.44
C THR A 276 3.71 -2.92 16.03
N ALA A 277 3.26 -3.84 15.19
CA ALA A 277 2.95 -5.21 15.56
C ALA A 277 3.84 -6.15 14.76
N ILE A 278 4.56 -7.04 15.43
CA ILE A 278 5.53 -7.94 14.82
C ILE A 278 5.20 -9.37 15.24
N ARG A 279 4.96 -10.26 14.28
CA ARG A 279 4.72 -11.69 14.52
C ARG A 279 5.77 -12.53 13.80
N PRO A 280 6.83 -12.99 14.47
CA PRO A 280 7.72 -14.01 13.93
C PRO A 280 7.03 -15.38 13.87
N TRP A 281 7.14 -16.09 12.74
CA TRP A 281 6.66 -17.48 12.58
C TRP A 281 7.38 -18.18 11.43
N GLY A 282 7.73 -19.47 11.57
CA GLY A 282 8.47 -20.21 10.55
C GLY A 282 9.78 -19.52 10.15
N ASN A 283 9.84 -19.06 8.89
CA ASN A 283 10.90 -18.23 8.30
C ASN A 283 10.38 -16.85 7.86
N CYS A 284 9.33 -16.36 8.52
CA CYS A 284 8.60 -15.15 8.16
C CYS A 284 8.38 -14.23 9.35
N VAL A 285 8.15 -12.95 9.03
CA VAL A 285 7.72 -11.93 9.99
C VAL A 285 6.52 -11.20 9.40
N ASP A 286 5.35 -11.39 9.99
CA ASP A 286 4.22 -10.51 9.72
C ASP A 286 4.47 -9.19 10.44
N TYR A 287 4.15 -8.10 9.78
CA TYR A 287 4.29 -6.77 10.35
C TYR A 287 3.06 -5.92 10.12
N ALA A 288 2.79 -5.01 11.05
CA ALA A 288 1.88 -3.89 10.88
C ALA A 288 2.46 -2.66 11.55
N PHE A 289 2.34 -1.51 10.89
CA PHE A 289 2.79 -0.21 11.38
C PHE A 289 1.64 0.78 11.24
N SER A 290 1.46 1.63 12.24
CA SER A 290 0.68 2.86 12.16
C SER A 290 1.47 3.98 12.82
N TRP A 291 1.55 5.14 12.20
CA TRP A 291 2.35 6.26 12.69
C TRP A 291 1.59 7.58 12.67
N LYS A 292 2.10 8.52 13.48
CA LYS A 292 1.64 9.90 13.56
C LYS A 292 2.87 10.79 13.76
N GLY A 293 2.88 11.95 13.11
CA GLY A 293 3.98 12.91 13.23
C GLY A 293 5.28 12.42 12.60
N VAL A 294 5.24 11.32 11.83
CA VAL A 294 6.41 10.79 11.13
C VAL A 294 6.31 11.21 9.67
N ALA A 295 7.34 11.87 9.17
CA ALA A 295 7.47 12.18 7.73
C ALA A 295 7.38 10.90 6.89
N PRO A 296 7.06 10.97 5.57
CA PRO A 296 6.98 9.81 4.68
C PRO A 296 8.06 8.75 4.92
N PRO A 297 7.70 7.59 5.49
CA PRO A 297 8.70 6.61 5.85
C PRO A 297 9.37 6.00 4.63
N THR A 298 10.67 5.77 4.72
CA THR A 298 11.49 5.18 3.65
C THR A 298 11.80 3.72 3.91
N LEU A 299 11.91 3.30 5.18
CA LEU A 299 12.27 1.93 5.56
C LEU A 299 11.58 1.54 6.86
N GLY A 300 11.24 0.26 6.99
CA GLY A 300 10.83 -0.37 8.24
C GLY A 300 11.60 -1.66 8.48
N HIS A 301 12.21 -1.80 9.65
CA HIS A 301 13.09 -2.92 9.98
C HIS A 301 12.81 -3.52 11.35
N VAL A 302 13.25 -4.76 11.55
CA VAL A 302 13.60 -5.30 12.86
C VAL A 302 15.12 -5.43 12.95
N HIS A 303 15.68 -4.91 14.04
CA HIS A 303 17.08 -5.03 14.41
C HIS A 303 17.28 -5.96 15.60
N LYS A 304 18.49 -6.51 15.75
CA LYS A 304 18.88 -7.33 16.91
C LYS A 304 19.89 -6.60 17.79
N ALA A 305 19.41 -6.04 18.89
CA ALA A 305 20.22 -5.56 20.01
C ALA A 305 19.31 -5.30 21.23
N PRO A 306 19.87 -5.39 22.46
CA PRO A 306 19.15 -4.98 23.65
C PRO A 306 18.82 -3.48 23.64
N ALA A 307 17.89 -3.08 24.51
CA ALA A 307 17.53 -1.68 24.70
C ALA A 307 18.77 -0.80 24.94
N GLY A 308 18.80 0.37 24.30
CA GLY A 308 19.91 1.33 24.42
C GLY A 308 21.14 1.02 23.56
N GLN A 309 21.10 -0.02 22.71
CA GLN A 309 22.16 -0.32 21.74
C GLN A 309 21.61 -0.38 20.31
N ASN A 310 22.47 -0.03 19.35
CA ASN A 310 22.21 -0.24 17.92
C ASN A 310 22.69 -1.64 17.52
N GLY A 311 21.92 -2.31 16.67
CA GLY A 311 22.22 -3.66 16.20
C GLY A 311 22.02 -3.80 14.69
N ASP A 312 22.41 -4.96 14.16
CA ASP A 312 22.25 -5.27 12.75
C ASP A 312 20.75 -5.42 12.39
N VAL A 313 20.41 -5.07 11.15
CA VAL A 313 19.10 -5.37 10.56
C VAL A 313 19.00 -6.89 10.37
N VAL A 314 17.99 -7.50 10.98
CA VAL A 314 17.75 -8.94 10.90
C VAL A 314 16.46 -9.31 10.16
N ALA A 315 15.52 -8.36 10.01
CA ALA A 315 14.37 -8.49 9.13
C ALA A 315 14.10 -7.16 8.40
N PRO A 316 14.38 -7.07 7.09
CA PRO A 316 14.04 -5.91 6.28
C PRO A 316 12.56 -5.97 5.87
N LEU A 317 11.67 -5.34 6.65
CA LEU A 317 10.22 -5.56 6.53
C LEU A 317 9.64 -4.95 5.25
N TRP A 318 10.08 -3.74 4.91
CA TRP A 318 9.68 -3.03 3.69
C TRP A 318 10.62 -1.86 3.39
N ALA A 319 10.64 -1.43 2.13
CA ALA A 319 11.41 -0.29 1.65
C ALA A 319 10.63 0.53 0.62
N ALA A 320 10.79 1.85 0.70
CA ALA A 320 10.25 2.83 -0.23
C ALA A 320 11.32 3.92 -0.46
N ASP A 321 12.14 3.77 -1.49
CA ASP A 321 13.33 4.61 -1.73
C ASP A 321 13.04 6.11 -1.78
N LYS A 322 11.84 6.49 -2.21
CA LYS A 322 11.37 7.88 -2.32
C LYS A 322 10.46 8.31 -1.17
N GLY A 323 10.30 7.46 -0.15
CA GLY A 323 9.27 7.57 0.88
C GLY A 323 7.93 7.03 0.41
N LEU A 324 7.12 6.56 1.36
CA LEU A 324 5.71 6.23 1.12
C LEU A 324 4.92 7.48 0.69
N PRO A 325 3.78 7.34 0.01
CA PRO A 325 2.92 8.50 -0.27
C PRO A 325 2.54 9.22 1.02
N GLN A 326 2.57 10.56 1.01
CA GLN A 326 2.34 11.38 2.22
C GLN A 326 1.01 11.08 2.94
N SER A 327 -0.01 10.68 2.19
CA SER A 327 -1.32 10.31 2.72
C SER A 327 -1.33 9.01 3.52
N ILE A 328 -0.30 8.16 3.43
CA ILE A 328 -0.22 6.88 4.12
C ILE A 328 0.24 7.08 5.57
N THR A 329 -0.54 6.52 6.48
CA THR A 329 -0.31 6.56 7.94
C THR A 329 -0.16 5.16 8.56
N GLY A 330 -0.21 4.13 7.73
CA GLY A 330 0.00 2.76 8.18
C GLY A 330 0.13 1.76 7.04
N LEU A 331 0.85 0.67 7.31
CA LEU A 331 1.20 -0.37 6.35
C LEU A 331 1.33 -1.71 7.07
N SER A 332 0.82 -2.78 6.47
CA SER A 332 1.06 -4.15 6.96
C SER A 332 1.36 -5.10 5.81
N GLY A 333 2.07 -6.18 6.13
CA GLY A 333 2.51 -7.17 5.17
C GLY A 333 3.24 -8.33 5.86
N THR A 334 3.89 -9.14 5.05
CA THR A 334 4.74 -10.24 5.52
C THR A 334 6.06 -10.19 4.76
N VAL A 335 7.17 -10.30 5.48
CA VAL A 335 8.48 -10.57 4.88
C VAL A 335 8.81 -12.06 5.06
N GLU A 336 9.28 -12.69 3.98
CA GLU A 336 9.70 -14.09 3.96
C GLU A 336 11.22 -14.21 3.93
N GLY A 337 11.73 -15.44 4.11
CA GLY A 337 13.16 -15.73 3.97
C GLY A 337 14.02 -15.27 5.15
N ILE A 338 13.40 -15.00 6.30
CA ILE A 338 14.12 -14.70 7.54
C ILE A 338 14.70 -16.00 8.09
N LYS A 339 15.98 -15.95 8.51
CA LYS A 339 16.68 -17.12 9.07
C LYS A 339 15.88 -17.72 10.24
N PRO A 340 15.55 -19.02 10.23
CA PRO A 340 14.72 -19.63 11.28
C PRO A 340 15.26 -19.43 12.70
N GLU A 341 16.57 -19.42 12.89
CA GLU A 341 17.20 -19.16 14.18
C GLU A 341 16.93 -17.74 14.71
N ILE A 342 16.84 -16.75 13.81
CA ILE A 342 16.48 -15.37 14.16
C ILE A 342 15.00 -15.28 14.53
N VAL A 343 14.13 -15.91 13.74
CA VAL A 343 12.68 -15.96 14.03
C VAL A 343 12.43 -16.61 15.39
N ALA A 344 13.06 -17.76 15.66
CA ALA A 344 12.96 -18.46 16.93
C ALA A 344 13.47 -17.63 18.11
N GLU A 345 14.61 -16.94 17.94
CA GLU A 345 15.15 -16.05 18.97
C GLU A 345 14.28 -14.82 19.20
N MET A 346 13.68 -14.25 18.15
CA MET A 346 12.72 -13.14 18.27
C MET A 346 11.49 -13.55 19.08
N SER A 347 10.97 -14.77 18.86
CA SER A 347 9.86 -15.33 19.64
C SER A 347 10.23 -15.61 21.10
N ALA A 348 11.43 -16.16 21.34
CA ALA A 348 11.86 -16.58 22.67
C ALA A 348 12.38 -15.42 23.53
N ASN A 349 13.08 -14.47 22.92
CA ASN A 349 13.78 -13.36 23.57
C ASN A 349 13.45 -12.02 22.89
N PRO A 350 12.18 -11.60 22.82
CA PRO A 350 11.75 -10.40 22.10
C PRO A 350 12.49 -9.14 22.56
N ALA A 351 12.82 -9.01 23.85
CA ALA A 351 13.59 -7.90 24.41
C ALA A 351 14.99 -7.70 23.80
N GLY A 352 15.50 -8.67 23.03
CA GLY A 352 16.73 -8.55 22.24
C GLY A 352 16.55 -7.89 20.86
N PHE A 353 15.34 -7.48 20.50
CA PHE A 353 15.00 -6.94 19.18
C PHE A 353 14.22 -5.63 19.27
N TYR A 354 14.32 -4.78 18.25
CA TYR A 354 13.54 -3.56 18.15
C TYR A 354 13.05 -3.30 16.73
N THR A 355 11.89 -2.67 16.61
CA THR A 355 11.43 -2.06 15.36
C THR A 355 12.03 -0.68 15.19
N ASN A 356 12.32 -0.33 13.95
CA ASN A 356 12.75 1.00 13.57
C ASN A 356 12.04 1.44 12.30
N VAL A 357 11.65 2.71 12.24
CA VAL A 357 11.11 3.36 11.04
C VAL A 357 12.04 4.50 10.67
N HIS A 358 12.44 4.56 9.41
CA HIS A 358 13.35 5.59 8.89
C HIS A 358 12.59 6.56 7.99
N THR A 359 13.09 7.79 7.90
CA THR A 359 12.62 8.80 6.94
C THR A 359 13.81 9.41 6.20
N ALA A 360 13.54 10.23 5.19
CA ALA A 360 14.60 10.99 4.52
C ALA A 360 15.33 11.96 5.46
N GLU A 361 14.63 12.53 6.44
CA GLU A 361 15.19 13.42 7.47
C GLU A 361 16.02 12.64 8.50
N PHE A 362 15.54 11.46 8.90
CA PHE A 362 16.17 10.60 9.89
C PHE A 362 16.55 9.23 9.29
N PRO A 363 17.58 9.18 8.43
CA PRO A 363 17.99 7.92 7.77
C PRO A 363 18.58 6.91 8.75
N GLY A 364 19.07 7.36 9.92
CA GLY A 364 19.54 6.49 11.00
C GLY A 364 18.43 5.87 11.85
N GLY A 365 17.20 6.37 11.72
CA GLY A 365 16.03 6.00 12.51
C GLY A 365 15.26 7.23 12.97
N ALA A 366 13.98 7.30 12.60
CA ALA A 366 13.07 8.35 13.02
C ALA A 366 12.42 7.98 14.36
N VAL A 367 11.87 6.77 14.44
CA VAL A 367 11.25 6.22 15.64
C VAL A 367 11.68 4.75 15.86
N ARG A 368 11.94 4.42 17.13
CA ARG A 368 12.35 3.09 17.58
C ARG A 368 11.43 2.58 18.66
N GLY A 369 11.20 1.27 18.71
CA GLY A 369 10.57 0.61 19.85
C GLY A 369 11.10 -0.81 20.08
N GLN A 370 11.41 -1.16 21.33
CA GLN A 370 11.86 -2.51 21.68
C GLN A 370 10.69 -3.50 21.67
N LEU A 371 10.89 -4.71 21.15
CA LEU A 371 9.92 -5.81 21.30
C LEU A 371 9.94 -6.28 22.76
N GLY A 372 8.79 -6.49 23.40
CA GLY A 372 8.73 -7.00 24.77
C GLY A 372 7.47 -6.66 25.53
#